data_AF-A0A1M7GX04-F1
#
_entry.id   AF-A0A1M7GX04-F1
#
_cell.length_a   1.000
_cell.length_b   1.000
_cell.length_c   1.000
_cell.angle_alpha   90.00
_cell.angle_beta   90.00
_cell.angle_gamma   90.00
#
_symmetry.space_group_name_H-M   'P 1'
#
loop_
_entity.id
_entity.type
_entity.pdbx_description
1 polymer ?
#
loop_
_entity_poly.entity_id
_entity_poly.type
_entity_poly.pdbx_seq_one_letter_code
_entity_poly.pdbx_strand_id
1 'polypeptide(L)'
;MQFMETINVKPHQCLMDLSMQQKGSINALFDFAVANGISITDDLTSGSALWVPDVEVIDRRTLLTLKEELVIPANGYTVEDEAAIKGGIGYMGIQMDFRVS
;
A
#
# COMPACT_ATOMS: atom_id res chain seq x y z
N MET A 1 -19.87 -13.43 -18.19
CA MET A 1 -19.14 -12.20 -17.87
C MET A 1 -18.92 -12.24 -16.37
N GLN A 2 -17.70 -12.53 -15.92
CA GLN A 2 -17.38 -12.62 -14.50
C GLN A 2 -17.21 -11.19 -14.00
N PHE A 3 -18.10 -10.75 -13.10
CA PHE A 3 -18.01 -9.42 -12.52
C PHE A 3 -16.81 -9.41 -11.58
N MET A 4 -15.71 -8.78 -12.00
CA MET A 4 -14.57 -8.54 -11.11
C MET A 4 -14.88 -7.31 -10.26
N GLU A 5 -14.88 -7.49 -8.94
CA GLU A 5 -15.04 -6.40 -7.98
C GLU A 5 -13.81 -5.48 -8.05
N THR A 6 -14.02 -4.17 -7.90
CA THR A 6 -12.95 -3.18 -7.83
C THR A 6 -12.89 -2.53 -6.46
N ILE A 7 -11.69 -2.29 -5.95
CA ILE A 7 -11.45 -1.47 -4.75
C ILE A 7 -10.73 -0.18 -5.14
N ASN A 8 -11.10 0.94 -4.49
CA ASN A 8 -10.37 2.19 -4.59
C ASN A 8 -9.24 2.26 -3.55
N VAL A 9 -8.02 2.50 -4.01
CA VAL A 9 -6.83 2.72 -3.18
C VAL A 9 -7.03 3.97 -2.33
N LYS A 10 -6.79 3.87 -1.01
CA LYS A 10 -6.80 4.98 -0.06
C LYS A 10 -5.40 5.63 0.05
N PRO A 11 -5.29 6.83 0.65
CA PRO A 11 -3.99 7.45 0.88
C PRO A 11 -2.99 6.54 1.58
N HIS A 12 -1.74 6.55 1.08
CA HIS A 12 -0.61 5.80 1.63
C HIS A 12 -0.83 4.28 1.75
N GLN A 13 -1.63 3.67 0.87
CA GLN A 13 -1.74 2.21 0.82
C GLN A 13 -0.73 1.61 -0.15
N CYS A 14 -0.21 0.44 0.19
CA CYS A 14 0.50 -0.42 -0.75
C CYS A 14 -0.33 -1.67 -1.11
N LEU A 15 0.16 -2.47 -2.06
CA LEU A 15 -0.55 -3.66 -2.51
C LEU A 15 -0.72 -4.70 -1.39
N MET A 16 0.22 -4.74 -0.43
CA MET A 16 0.13 -5.58 0.77
C MET A 16 -1.08 -5.20 1.63
N ASP A 17 -1.31 -3.91 1.85
CA ASP A 17 -2.46 -3.43 2.65
C ASP A 17 -3.79 -3.91 2.05
N LEU A 18 -3.91 -3.81 0.72
CA LEU A 18 -5.11 -4.23 0.00
C LEU A 18 -5.33 -5.75 0.05
N SER A 19 -4.25 -6.53 -0.03
CA SER A 19 -4.32 -7.99 0.10
C SER A 19 -4.87 -8.41 1.48
N MET A 20 -4.42 -7.73 2.54
CA MET A 20 -4.93 -7.97 3.90
C MET A 20 -6.38 -7.50 4.06
N GLN A 21 -6.74 -6.32 3.53
CA GLN A 21 -8.09 -5.79 3.65
C GLN A 21 -9.14 -6.64 2.92
N GLN A 22 -8.78 -7.21 1.77
CA GLN A 22 -9.73 -7.93 0.92
C GLN A 22 -9.71 -9.43 1.10
N LYS A 23 -8.57 -10.03 1.45
CA LYS A 23 -8.42 -11.49 1.58
C LYS A 23 -7.90 -11.93 2.94
N GLY A 24 -7.63 -10.98 3.85
CA GLY A 24 -7.19 -11.25 5.21
C GLY A 24 -5.73 -11.69 5.34
N SER A 25 -4.99 -11.79 4.24
CA SER A 25 -3.63 -12.31 4.24
C SER A 25 -2.80 -11.75 3.11
N ILE A 26 -1.51 -11.55 3.39
CA ILE A 26 -0.48 -11.22 2.39
C ILE A 26 -0.34 -12.30 1.31
N ASN A 27 -0.81 -13.53 1.55
CA ASN A 27 -0.70 -14.61 0.57
C ASN A 27 -1.41 -14.29 -0.76
N ALA A 28 -2.42 -13.41 -0.75
CA ALA A 28 -3.11 -12.96 -1.96
C ALA A 28 -2.35 -11.85 -2.73
N LEU A 29 -1.18 -11.39 -2.24
CA LEU A 29 -0.43 -10.27 -2.82
C LEU A 29 -0.09 -10.49 -4.30
N PHE A 30 0.38 -11.69 -4.65
CA PHE A 30 0.71 -12.01 -6.04
C PHE A 30 -0.53 -12.12 -6.93
N ASP A 31 -1.65 -12.61 -6.41
CA ASP A 31 -2.91 -12.65 -7.16
C ASP A 31 -3.38 -11.23 -7.51
N PHE A 32 -3.24 -10.29 -6.56
CA PHE A 32 -3.52 -8.87 -6.79
C PHE A 32 -2.58 -8.26 -7.85
N ALA A 33 -1.28 -8.57 -7.78
CA ALA A 33 -0.30 -8.09 -8.75
C ALA A 33 -0.61 -8.60 -10.17
N VAL A 34 -0.91 -9.89 -10.31
CA VAL A 34 -1.27 -10.50 -11.60
C VAL A 34 -2.59 -9.96 -12.13
N ALA A 35 -3.61 -9.81 -11.28
CA ALA A 35 -4.92 -9.29 -11.69
C ALA A 35 -4.88 -7.84 -12.21
N ASN A 36 -3.89 -7.06 -11.77
CA ASN A 36 -3.76 -5.64 -12.13
C ASN A 36 -2.56 -5.35 -13.06
N GLY A 37 -1.71 -6.34 -13.34
CA GLY A 37 -0.53 -6.16 -14.20
C GLY A 37 0.51 -5.20 -13.63
N ILE A 38 0.67 -5.17 -12.31
CA ILE A 38 1.62 -4.28 -11.58
C ILE A 38 2.63 -5.09 -10.76
N SER A 39 3.73 -4.47 -10.34
CA SER A 39 4.67 -5.07 -9.39
C SER A 39 4.11 -5.06 -7.96
N ILE A 40 4.58 -5.97 -7.12
CA ILE A 40 4.22 -6.01 -5.69
C ILE A 40 4.79 -4.83 -4.89
N THR A 41 5.77 -4.13 -5.44
CA THR A 41 6.45 -2.97 -4.83
C THR A 41 6.15 -1.66 -5.54
N ASP A 42 5.24 -1.65 -6.52
CA ASP A 42 4.88 -0.40 -7.19
C ASP A 42 4.13 0.51 -6.23
N ASP A 43 4.41 1.82 -6.32
CA ASP A 43 3.66 2.83 -5.60
C ASP A 43 2.24 2.92 -6.16
N LEU A 44 1.25 2.95 -5.27
CA LEU A 44 -0.15 3.05 -5.66
C LEU A 44 -0.62 4.50 -5.60
N THR A 45 -1.25 4.94 -6.69
CA THR A 45 -1.88 6.27 -6.71
C THR A 45 -3.20 6.23 -5.93
N SER A 46 -3.35 7.15 -4.97
CA SER A 46 -4.60 7.29 -4.20
C SER A 46 -5.78 7.58 -5.11
N GLY A 47 -6.91 6.91 -4.85
CA GLY A 47 -8.14 7.02 -5.65
C GLY A 47 -8.14 6.18 -6.92
N SER A 48 -7.03 5.52 -7.28
CA SER A 48 -7.04 4.54 -8.37
C SER A 48 -7.89 3.32 -8.00
N ALA A 49 -8.52 2.71 -9.02
CA ALA A 49 -9.29 1.49 -8.85
C ALA A 49 -8.42 0.28 -9.22
N LEU A 50 -8.38 -0.73 -8.36
CA LEU A 50 -7.72 -2.01 -8.62
C LEU A 50 -8.74 -3.14 -8.61
N TRP A 51 -8.54 -4.12 -9.48
CA TRP A 51 -9.31 -5.36 -9.52
C TRP A 51 -8.97 -6.20 -8.29
N VAL A 52 -10.01 -6.66 -7.61
CA VAL A 52 -9.90 -7.66 -6.55
C VAL A 52 -9.83 -9.03 -7.23
N PRO A 53 -8.76 -9.82 -7.00
CA PRO A 53 -8.64 -11.15 -7.59
C PRO A 53 -9.76 -12.06 -7.09
N ASP A 54 -10.26 -12.91 -7.98
CA ASP A 54 -11.27 -13.92 -7.69
C ASP A 54 -10.64 -15.15 -7.03
N VAL A 55 -10.11 -14.93 -5.83
CA VAL A 55 -9.57 -15.96 -4.94
C VAL A 55 -10.35 -15.94 -3.63
N GLU A 56 -10.42 -17.10 -2.96
CA GLU A 56 -11.11 -17.18 -1.68
C GLU A 56 -10.45 -16.30 -0.61
N VAL A 57 -11.25 -15.87 0.37
CA VAL A 57 -10.73 -15.21 1.57
C VAL A 57 -9.87 -16.22 2.34
N ILE A 58 -8.59 -15.89 2.53
CA ILE A 58 -7.60 -16.79 3.11
C ILE A 58 -7.71 -16.81 4.63
N ASP A 59 -7.80 -15.63 5.27
CA ASP A 59 -8.03 -15.50 6.71
C ASP A 59 -9.24 -14.60 7.00
N ARG A 60 -10.35 -15.27 7.29
CA ARG A 60 -11.61 -14.59 7.62
C ARG A 60 -11.53 -13.79 8.92
N ARG A 61 -10.75 -14.23 9.92
CA ARG A 61 -10.66 -13.52 11.20
C ARG A 61 -10.01 -12.16 10.99
N THR A 62 -8.86 -12.14 10.33
CA THR A 62 -8.13 -10.89 10.05
C THR A 62 -8.95 -9.93 9.19
N LEU A 63 -9.63 -10.44 8.16
CA LEU A 63 -10.51 -9.63 7.32
C LEU A 63 -11.67 -9.00 8.13
N LEU A 64 -12.33 -9.79 8.99
CA LEU A 64 -13.44 -9.30 9.81
C LEU A 64 -12.96 -8.27 10.82
N THR A 65 -11.84 -8.51 11.51
CA THR A 65 -11.25 -7.53 12.45
C THR A 65 -10.99 -6.19 11.77
N LEU A 66 -10.33 -6.18 10.60
CA LEU A 66 -10.08 -4.93 9.86
C LEU A 66 -11.37 -4.23 9.45
N LYS A 67 -12.39 -4.98 9.02
CA LYS A 67 -13.69 -4.42 8.60
C LYS A 67 -14.52 -3.89 9.78
N GLU A 68 -14.59 -4.62 10.89
CA GLU A 68 -15.38 -4.28 12.08
C GLU A 68 -14.77 -3.10 12.84
N GLU A 69 -13.44 -3.06 12.95
CA GLU A 69 -12.73 -1.96 13.61
C GLU A 69 -12.55 -0.73 12.70
N LEU A 70 -12.99 -0.81 11.42
CA LEU A 70 -12.82 0.23 10.41
C LEU A 70 -11.35 0.65 10.22
N VAL A 71 -10.42 -0.30 10.42
CA VAL A 71 -8.98 -0.08 10.30
C VAL A 71 -8.57 -0.23 8.85
N ILE A 72 -7.96 0.81 8.31
CA ILE A 72 -7.43 0.85 6.94
C ILE A 72 -5.91 0.94 7.04
N PRO A 73 -5.19 -0.20 6.93
CA PRO A 73 -3.74 -0.18 6.80
C PRO A 73 -3.26 0.77 5.69
N ALA A 74 -2.23 1.54 6.00
CA ALA A 74 -1.63 2.57 5.16
C ALA A 74 -0.09 2.52 5.30
N ASN A 75 0.49 1.40 4.89
CA ASN A 75 1.92 1.11 4.97
C ASN A 75 2.68 1.43 3.67
N GLY A 76 2.02 2.09 2.71
CA GLY A 76 2.67 2.65 1.54
C GLY A 76 3.61 3.78 1.96
N TYR A 77 4.85 3.69 1.51
CA TYR A 77 5.90 4.67 1.81
C TYR A 77 6.62 5.02 0.51
N THR A 78 6.41 6.24 0.05
CA THR A 78 6.91 6.73 -1.24
C THR A 78 8.23 7.49 -1.09
N VAL A 79 8.90 7.77 -2.21
CA VAL A 79 10.10 8.61 -2.22
C VAL A 79 9.77 10.04 -1.80
N GLU A 80 8.57 10.53 -2.13
CA GLU A 80 8.07 11.83 -1.71
C GLU A 80 7.89 11.90 -0.19
N ASP A 81 7.35 10.84 0.42
CA ASP A 81 7.25 10.71 1.89
C ASP A 81 8.63 10.73 2.55
N GLU A 82 9.61 10.10 1.90
CA GLU A 82 11.00 10.07 2.37
C GLU A 82 11.67 11.45 2.29
N ALA A 83 11.47 12.18 1.19
CA ALA A 83 11.99 13.53 1.00
C ALA A 83 11.44 14.53 2.02
N ALA A 84 10.20 14.35 2.47
CA ALA A 84 9.58 15.19 3.50
C ALA A 84 10.20 15.02 4.89
N ILE A 85 10.77 13.84 5.18
CA ILE A 85 11.28 13.48 6.52
C ILE A 85 12.80 13.65 6.61
N LYS A 86 13.53 13.51 5.49
CA LYS A 86 14.99 13.62 5.45
C LYS A 86 15.46 15.06 5.75
N GLY A 87 15.71 15.31 7.02
CA GLY A 87 16.43 16.48 7.54
C GLY A 87 17.29 16.07 8.75
N GLY A 88 18.44 16.73 8.94
CA GLY A 88 19.38 16.40 10.01
C GLY A 88 20.80 16.14 9.51
N ILE A 89 21.77 16.07 10.43
CA ILE A 89 23.21 15.98 10.10
C ILE A 89 23.58 14.75 9.25
N GLY A 90 22.78 13.68 9.30
CA GLY A 90 22.97 12.48 8.46
C GLY A 90 22.44 12.60 7.03
N TYR A 91 21.67 13.65 6.73
CA TYR A 91 21.07 13.91 5.41
C TYR A 91 21.49 15.24 4.79
N MET A 92 22.01 16.18 5.60
CA MET A 92 22.46 17.49 5.13
C MET A 92 23.78 17.40 4.35
N GLY A 93 23.84 18.07 3.20
CA GLY A 93 25.10 18.29 2.49
C GLY A 93 25.93 19.40 3.14
N ILE A 94 27.22 19.17 3.37
CA ILE A 94 28.16 20.20 3.84
C ILE A 94 28.26 21.31 2.78
N GLN A 95 28.16 22.58 3.20
CA GLN A 95 28.10 23.78 2.33
C GLN A 95 26.83 23.94 1.47
N MET A 96 25.87 23.01 1.54
CA MET A 96 24.56 23.15 0.90
C MET A 96 23.49 23.42 1.96
N ASP A 97 23.29 22.46 2.85
CA ASP A 97 22.24 22.49 3.88
C ASP A 97 22.84 22.69 5.28
N PHE A 98 24.09 22.23 5.50
CA PHE A 98 24.83 22.42 6.74
C PHE A 98 25.90 23.51 6.58
N ARG A 99 25.64 24.69 7.14
CA ARG A 99 26.56 25.82 7.17
C ARG A 99 27.10 26.04 8.57
N VAL A 100 28.41 25.85 8.74
CA VAL A 100 29.12 26.29 9.95
C VAL A 100 29.64 27.69 9.67
N SER A 101 29.09 28.68 10.37
CA SER A 101 29.57 30.07 10.36
C SER A 101 29.98 30.48 11.76
#